data_AF-A0A1G1SSE9-F1
#
_entry.id   AF-A0A1G1SSE9-F1
#
_cell.length_a   1.000
_cell.length_b   1.000
_cell.length_c   1.000
_cell.angle_alpha   90.00
_cell.angle_beta   90.00
_cell.angle_gamma   90.00
#
_symmetry.space_group_name_H-M   'P 1'
#
loop_
_entity.id
_entity.type
_entity.pdbx_description
1 polymer ?
#
loop_
_entity_poly.entity_id
_entity_poly.type
_entity_poly.pdbx_seq_one_letter_code
_entity_poly.pdbx_strand_id
1 'polypeptide(L)'
;MSTPLLDALLAYEEPDIVSRFTDLLAVDENEARDIFQETKKFLYLSQHYPVFIPDDLLILDEMWHNFILFTPAYHAFCQTHFQRYLHHLPATRQEKTEQARLRAEQPEQSRQQYLARLEALLEATYDHLGEDTVRK
;
A
#
# COMPACT_ATOMS: atom_id res chain seq x y z
N MET A 1 -13.85 10.08 12.10
CA MET A 1 -13.36 9.53 13.39
C MET A 1 -12.80 8.16 13.08
N SER A 2 -11.53 7.90 13.41
CA SER A 2 -10.91 6.60 13.19
C SER A 2 -11.56 5.53 14.08
N THR A 3 -11.57 4.28 13.61
CA THR A 3 -12.07 3.15 14.41
C THR A 3 -10.97 2.69 15.38
N PRO A 4 -11.31 2.10 16.54
CA PRO A 4 -10.31 1.55 17.47
C PRO A 4 -9.37 0.53 16.81
N LEU A 5 -9.85 -0.18 15.78
CA LEU A 5 -9.05 -1.12 14.99
C LEU A 5 -8.02 -0.38 14.12
N LEU A 6 -8.43 0.71 13.47
CA LEU A 6 -7.53 1.54 12.67
C LEU A 6 -6.46 2.19 13.55
N ASP A 7 -6.84 2.72 14.72
CA ASP A 7 -5.88 3.32 15.65
C ASP A 7 -4.85 2.29 16.13
N ALA A 8 -5.27 1.08 16.49
CA ALA A 8 -4.37 0.01 16.91
C ALA A 8 -3.44 -0.45 15.78
N LEU A 9 -3.95 -0.54 14.55
CA LEU A 9 -3.14 -0.86 13.37
C LEU A 9 -2.09 0.23 13.13
N LEU A 10 -2.49 1.50 13.18
CA LEU A 10 -1.60 2.63 12.94
C LEU A 10 -0.57 2.82 14.06
N ALA A 11 -0.85 2.38 15.29
CA ALA A 11 0.08 2.38 16.40
C ALA A 11 1.13 1.24 16.35
N TYR A 12 1.00 0.27 15.44
CA TYR A 12 2.00 -0.79 15.30
C TYR A 12 3.35 -0.21 14.87
N GLU A 13 4.39 -0.51 15.64
CA GLU A 13 5.77 -0.15 15.36
C GLU A 13 6.67 -1.39 15.41
N GLU A 14 7.67 -1.40 14.54
CA GLU A 14 8.72 -2.41 14.53
C GLU A 14 10.01 -1.74 14.01
N PRO A 15 10.94 -1.35 14.90
CA PRO A 15 12.13 -0.59 14.52
C PRO A 15 13.00 -1.30 13.49
N ASP A 16 13.05 -2.64 13.52
CA ASP A 16 13.89 -3.41 12.60
C ASP A 16 13.39 -3.32 11.15
N ILE A 17 12.08 -3.17 10.94
CA ILE A 17 11.48 -2.92 9.61
C ILE A 17 12.00 -1.60 9.05
N VAL A 18 11.94 -0.54 9.88
CA VAL A 18 12.38 0.80 9.51
C VAL A 18 13.87 0.81 9.22
N SER A 19 14.69 0.24 10.11
CA SER A 19 16.14 0.15 9.95
C SER A 19 16.54 -0.59 8.68
N ARG A 20 15.88 -1.70 8.34
CA ARG A 20 16.18 -2.41 7.10
C ARG A 20 15.79 -1.60 5.87
N PHE A 21 14.72 -0.81 5.96
CA PHE A 21 14.26 0.01 4.85
C PHE A 21 15.19 1.18 4.55
N THR A 22 15.73 1.83 5.58
CA THR A 22 16.74 2.89 5.42
C THR A 22 18.00 2.36 4.72
N ASP A 23 18.43 1.14 5.06
CA ASP A 23 19.56 0.47 4.40
C ASP A 23 19.28 0.13 2.94
N LEU A 24 18.03 -0.17 2.59
CA LEU A 24 17.61 -0.60 1.25
C LEU A 24 17.53 0.57 0.24
N LEU A 25 16.94 1.69 0.65
CA LEU A 25 16.59 2.80 -0.27
C LEU A 25 17.31 4.12 0.04
N ALA A 26 18.23 4.14 1.00
CA ALA A 26 18.99 5.33 1.40
C ALA A 26 18.12 6.54 1.78
N VAL A 27 16.94 6.26 2.33
CA VAL A 27 16.04 7.25 2.96
C VAL A 27 16.42 7.44 4.43
N ASP A 28 16.06 8.58 5.02
CA ASP A 28 16.26 8.79 6.45
C ASP A 28 15.19 8.07 7.30
N GLU A 29 15.43 7.97 8.61
CA GLU A 29 14.53 7.24 9.52
C GLU A 29 13.12 7.86 9.59
N ASN A 30 13.02 9.20 9.52
CA ASN A 30 11.72 9.87 9.59
C ASN A 30 10.91 9.56 8.32
N GLU A 31 11.55 9.66 7.16
CA GLU A 31 10.95 9.30 5.88
C GLU A 31 10.53 7.82 5.85
N ALA A 32 11.38 6.91 6.33
CA ALA A 32 11.05 5.49 6.42
C ALA A 32 9.86 5.21 7.36
N ARG A 33 9.76 5.90 8.50
CA ARG A 33 8.61 5.81 9.42
C ARG A 33 7.33 6.33 8.78
N ASP A 34 7.42 7.46 8.06
CA ASP A 34 6.30 8.03 7.32
C ASP A 34 5.81 7.08 6.23
N ILE A 35 6.72 6.51 5.43
CA ILE A 35 6.39 5.50 4.42
C ILE A 35 5.73 4.28 5.08
N PHE A 36 6.26 3.80 6.22
CA PHE A 36 5.66 2.68 6.92
C PHE A 36 4.24 3.00 7.44
N GLN A 37 4.03 4.24 7.90
CA GLN A 37 2.71 4.71 8.31
C GLN A 37 1.72 4.72 7.14
N GLU A 38 2.12 5.23 5.97
CA GLU A 38 1.28 5.25 4.78
C GLU A 38 1.06 3.83 4.22
N THR A 39 2.05 2.94 4.28
CA THR A 39 1.88 1.52 3.93
C THR A 39 0.82 0.86 4.81
N LYS A 40 0.83 1.08 6.13
CA LYS A 40 -0.19 0.54 7.03
C LYS A 40 -1.60 1.03 6.67
N LYS A 41 -1.76 2.33 6.35
CA LYS A 41 -3.03 2.88 5.84
C LYS A 41 -3.47 2.20 4.54
N PHE A 42 -2.54 2.01 3.60
CA PHE A 42 -2.80 1.31 2.34
C PHE A 42 -3.27 -0.14 2.57
N LEU A 43 -2.61 -0.87 3.49
CA LEU A 43 -3.02 -2.23 3.86
C LEU A 43 -4.42 -2.26 4.47
N TYR A 44 -4.74 -1.31 5.34
CA TYR A 44 -6.10 -1.18 5.89
C TYR A 44 -7.14 -0.92 4.80
N LEU A 45 -6.85 0.00 3.86
CA LEU A 45 -7.75 0.32 2.76
C LEU A 45 -7.98 -0.89 1.83
N SER A 46 -6.93 -1.69 1.58
CA SER A 46 -7.01 -2.92 0.78
C SER A 46 -7.97 -3.97 1.31
N GLN A 47 -8.34 -3.89 2.60
CA GLN A 47 -9.33 -4.79 3.20
C GLN A 47 -10.78 -4.39 2.89
N HIS A 48 -11.00 -3.11 2.62
CA HIS A 48 -12.33 -2.53 2.44
C HIS A 48 -12.63 -2.23 0.98
N TYR A 49 -11.58 -2.09 0.16
CA TYR A 49 -11.69 -1.66 -1.22
C TYR A 49 -10.72 -2.42 -2.15
N PRO A 50 -11.10 -2.70 -3.41
CA PRO A 50 -10.17 -3.19 -4.43
C PRO A 50 -9.12 -2.13 -4.76
N VAL A 51 -8.00 -2.14 -4.03
CA VAL A 51 -6.90 -1.21 -4.26
C VAL A 51 -5.99 -1.67 -5.39
N PHE A 52 -5.31 -0.70 -5.99
CA PHE A 52 -4.11 -0.93 -6.78
C PHE A 52 -3.07 0.08 -6.32
N ILE A 53 -1.81 -0.15 -6.70
CA ILE A 53 -0.72 0.75 -6.37
C ILE A 53 -0.44 1.56 -7.64
N PRO A 54 -0.78 2.87 -7.65
CA PRO A 54 -0.33 3.80 -8.67
C PRO A 54 1.20 3.83 -8.77
N ASP A 55 1.72 4.18 -9.94
CA ASP A 55 3.18 4.26 -10.17
C ASP A 55 3.85 5.24 -9.16
N ASP A 56 3.13 6.30 -8.77
CA ASP A 56 3.60 7.30 -7.79
C ASP A 56 3.66 6.76 -6.34
N LEU A 57 3.00 5.61 -6.06
CA LEU A 57 2.94 4.99 -4.73
C LEU A 57 3.75 3.69 -4.64
N LEU A 58 4.61 3.40 -5.62
CA LEU A 58 5.45 2.18 -5.62
C LEU A 58 6.36 2.08 -4.39
N ILE A 59 6.70 3.20 -3.74
CA ILE A 59 7.46 3.19 -2.49
C ILE A 59 6.73 2.44 -1.36
N LEU A 60 5.39 2.49 -1.35
CA LEU A 60 4.57 1.76 -0.37
C LEU A 60 4.63 0.26 -0.62
N ASP A 61 4.74 -0.16 -1.89
CA ASP A 61 4.92 -1.55 -2.30
C ASP A 61 6.27 -2.10 -1.83
N GLU A 62 7.35 -1.33 -2.02
CA GLU A 62 8.68 -1.68 -1.53
C GLU A 62 8.72 -1.83 0.00
N MET A 63 8.03 -0.93 0.72
CA MET A 63 7.91 -1.05 2.17
C MET A 63 7.07 -2.28 2.57
N TRP A 64 6.03 -2.62 1.80
CA TRP A 64 5.25 -3.83 2.05
C TRP A 64 6.08 -5.10 1.82
N HIS A 65 6.87 -5.15 0.73
CA HIS A 65 7.85 -6.21 0.51
C HIS A 65 8.83 -6.34 1.67
N ASN A 66 9.37 -5.21 2.14
CA ASN A 66 10.26 -5.16 3.30
C ASN A 66 9.57 -5.73 4.55
N PHE A 67 8.33 -5.33 4.84
CA PHE A 67 7.57 -5.82 5.99
C PHE A 67 7.34 -7.34 5.92
N ILE A 68 6.97 -7.89 4.75
CA ILE A 68 6.73 -9.33 4.58
C ILE A 68 7.95 -10.17 4.97
N LEU A 69 9.18 -9.68 4.75
CA LEU A 69 10.41 -10.39 5.09
C LEU A 69 10.58 -10.60 6.60
N PHE A 70 9.96 -9.77 7.43
CA PHE A 70 9.85 -9.98 8.89
C PHE A 70 8.71 -10.96 9.18
N THR A 71 8.83 -12.17 8.62
CA THR A 71 7.71 -13.11 8.48
C THR A 71 6.93 -13.39 9.78
N PRO A 72 7.54 -13.54 10.99
CA PRO A 72 6.76 -13.75 12.21
C PRO A 72 5.99 -12.48 12.62
N ALA A 73 6.63 -11.32 12.53
CA ALA A 73 6.03 -10.03 12.86
C ALA A 73 4.90 -9.67 11.88
N TYR A 74 5.12 -9.87 10.59
CA TYR A 74 4.10 -9.67 9.56
C TYR A 74 2.91 -10.61 9.73
N HIS A 75 3.17 -11.89 10.03
CA HIS A 75 2.11 -12.85 10.31
C HIS A 75 1.28 -12.43 11.54
N ALA A 76 1.95 -12.08 12.65
CA ALA A 76 1.28 -11.62 13.87
C ALA A 76 0.47 -10.34 13.63
N PHE A 77 1.02 -9.37 12.89
CA PHE A 77 0.31 -8.16 12.48
C PHE A 77 -0.96 -8.49 11.70
N CYS A 78 -0.85 -9.36 10.69
CA CYS A 78 -1.99 -9.76 9.87
C CYS A 78 -3.08 -10.49 10.69
N GLN A 79 -2.69 -11.40 11.58
CA GLN A 79 -3.64 -12.10 12.44
C GLN A 79 -4.34 -11.13 13.40
N THR A 80 -3.59 -10.24 14.05
CA THR A 80 -4.14 -9.26 15.00
C THR A 80 -5.12 -8.30 14.32
N HIS A 81 -4.73 -7.69 13.20
CA HIS A 81 -5.49 -6.57 12.62
C HIS A 81 -6.45 -6.99 11.50
N PHE A 82 -6.21 -8.11 10.82
CA PHE A 82 -7.03 -8.57 9.69
C PHE A 82 -7.67 -9.94 9.91
N GLN A 83 -7.34 -10.64 11.00
CA GLN A 83 -7.84 -11.99 11.32
C GLN A 83 -7.54 -13.04 10.23
N ARG A 84 -6.58 -12.74 9.34
CA ARG A 84 -6.14 -13.58 8.23
C ARG A 84 -4.77 -13.12 7.76
N TYR A 85 -4.02 -14.01 7.12
CA TYR A 85 -2.80 -13.60 6.44
C TYR A 85 -3.14 -12.81 5.18
N LEU A 86 -2.56 -11.61 5.04
CA LEU A 86 -2.74 -10.81 3.84
C LEU A 86 -1.67 -11.20 2.81
N HIS A 87 -2.09 -11.90 1.77
CA HIS A 87 -1.17 -12.31 0.71
C HIS A 87 -0.88 -11.13 -0.22
N HIS A 88 0.41 -10.81 -0.40
CA HIS A 88 0.88 -9.95 -1.47
C HIS A 88 1.24 -10.80 -2.70
N LEU A 89 0.66 -10.48 -3.84
CA LEU A 89 0.85 -11.20 -5.10
C LEU A 89 1.35 -10.22 -6.17
N PRO A 90 2.62 -10.29 -6.58
CA PRO A 90 3.14 -9.46 -7.64
C PRO A 90 2.43 -9.74 -8.97
N ALA A 91 2.31 -8.71 -9.81
CA ALA A 91 1.76 -8.88 -11.15
C ALA A 91 2.54 -9.94 -11.95
N THR A 92 1.82 -10.91 -12.49
CA THR A 92 2.35 -11.98 -13.32
C THR A 92 2.94 -11.44 -14.62
N ARG A 93 3.79 -12.23 -15.26
CA ARG A 93 4.36 -11.89 -16.58
C ARG A 93 3.26 -11.66 -17.62
N GLN A 94 2.19 -12.45 -17.58
CA GLN A 94 1.08 -12.34 -18.53
C GLN A 94 0.32 -11.02 -18.32
N GLU A 95 0.01 -10.66 -17.08
CA GLU A 95 -0.64 -9.39 -16.76
C GLU A 95 0.20 -8.19 -17.20
N LYS A 96 1.52 -8.21 -16.95
CA LYS A 96 2.44 -7.16 -17.40
C LYS A 96 2.46 -7.03 -18.93
N THR A 97 2.46 -8.16 -19.64
CA THR A 97 2.46 -8.20 -21.11
C THR A 97 1.15 -7.63 -21.67
N GLU A 98 0.02 -8.03 -21.11
CA GLU A 98 -1.29 -7.53 -21.53
C GLU A 98 -1.47 -6.04 -21.24
N GLN A 99 -1.04 -5.59 -20.06
CA GLN A 99 -1.01 -4.16 -19.70
C GLN A 99 -0.19 -3.34 -20.71
N ALA A 100 1.01 -3.80 -21.06
CA ALA A 100 1.85 -3.12 -22.05
C ALA A 100 1.18 -3.09 -23.44
N ARG A 101 0.52 -4.18 -23.85
CA ARG A 101 -0.22 -4.28 -25.11
C ARG A 101 -1.39 -3.30 -25.15
N LEU A 102 -2.24 -3.27 -24.12
CA LEU A 102 -3.38 -2.36 -24.02
C LEU A 102 -2.95 -0.89 -24.04
N ARG A 103 -1.87 -0.54 -23.32
CA ARG A 103 -1.30 0.82 -23.34
C ARG A 103 -0.82 1.23 -24.74
N ALA A 104 -0.31 0.30 -25.54
CA ALA A 104 0.15 0.56 -26.90
C ALA A 104 -1.00 0.61 -27.93
N GLU A 105 -1.96 -0.32 -27.84
CA GLU A 105 -3.07 -0.43 -28.79
C GLU A 105 -4.19 0.59 -28.52
N GLN A 106 -4.45 0.90 -27.24
CA GLN A 106 -5.60 1.69 -26.78
C GLN A 106 -5.16 2.69 -25.69
N PRO A 107 -4.28 3.66 -26.00
CA PRO A 107 -3.66 4.55 -25.01
C PRO A 107 -4.68 5.43 -24.29
N GLU A 108 -5.65 6.01 -24.99
CA GLU A 108 -6.66 6.88 -24.39
C GLU A 108 -7.56 6.11 -23.41
N GLN A 109 -8.04 4.94 -23.82
CA GLN A 109 -8.87 4.09 -22.97
C GLN A 109 -8.11 3.58 -21.75
N SER A 110 -6.84 3.17 -21.93
CA SER A 110 -5.97 2.76 -20.82
C SER A 110 -5.78 3.88 -19.80
N ARG A 111 -5.58 5.11 -20.28
CA ARG A 111 -5.48 6.30 -19.42
C ARG A 111 -6.79 6.58 -18.68
N GLN A 112 -7.93 6.51 -19.35
CA GLN A 112 -9.24 6.71 -18.73
C GLN A 112 -9.51 5.68 -17.63
N GLN A 113 -9.19 4.40 -17.87
CA GLN A 113 -9.32 3.35 -16.88
C GLN A 113 -8.40 3.57 -15.67
N TYR A 114 -7.16 4.00 -15.89
CA TYR A 114 -6.24 4.36 -14.82
C TYR A 114 -6.79 5.50 -13.96
N LEU A 115 -7.25 6.59 -14.60
CA LEU A 115 -7.79 7.76 -13.90
C LEU A 115 -9.04 7.41 -13.09
N ALA A 116 -9.96 6.60 -13.63
CA ALA A 116 -11.16 6.17 -12.91
C ALA A 116 -10.82 5.33 -11.67
N ARG A 117 -9.81 4.44 -11.77
CA ARG A 117 -9.34 3.68 -10.60
C ARG A 117 -8.67 4.57 -9.58
N LEU A 118 -7.89 5.55 -10.03
CA LEU A 118 -7.23 6.52 -9.14
C LEU A 118 -8.26 7.37 -8.40
N GLU A 119 -9.27 7.88 -9.09
CA GLU A 119 -10.39 8.62 -8.49
C GLU A 119 -11.07 7.78 -7.40
N ALA A 120 -11.41 6.53 -7.71
CA ALA A 120 -12.05 5.65 -6.75
C ALA A 120 -11.15 5.30 -5.54
N LEU A 121 -9.84 5.20 -5.74
CA LEU A 121 -8.87 5.02 -4.66
C LEU A 121 -8.82 6.26 -3.75
N LEU A 122 -8.84 7.47 -4.33
CA LEU A 122 -8.83 8.73 -3.59
C LEU A 122 -10.12 8.93 -2.79
N GLU A 123 -11.28 8.62 -3.40
CA GLU A 123 -12.58 8.63 -2.71
C GLU A 123 -12.58 7.67 -1.52
N ALA A 124 -12.17 6.41 -1.72
CA ALA A 124 -12.09 5.43 -0.64
C ALA A 124 -11.10 5.88 0.45
N THR A 125 -9.97 6.49 0.08
CA THR A 125 -9.00 7.06 1.02
C THR A 125 -9.64 8.18 1.85
N TYR A 126 -10.37 9.09 1.21
CA TYR A 126 -11.08 10.17 1.90
C TYR A 126 -12.11 9.63 2.89
N ASP A 127 -12.95 8.68 2.46
CA ASP A 127 -14.04 8.13 3.27
C ASP A 127 -13.53 7.36 4.50
N HIS A 128 -12.42 6.62 4.35
CA HIS A 128 -11.91 5.75 5.40
C HIS A 128 -10.79 6.36 6.25
N LEU A 129 -9.99 7.26 5.68
CA LEU A 129 -8.75 7.79 6.29
C LEU A 129 -8.76 9.32 6.42
N GLY A 130 -9.77 10.00 5.88
CA GLY A 130 -9.98 11.44 6.00
C GLY A 130 -9.18 12.27 5.01
N GLU A 131 -9.54 13.56 4.95
CA GLU A 131 -9.00 14.55 4.02
C GLU A 131 -7.48 14.73 4.14
N ASP A 132 -6.94 14.71 5.36
CA ASP A 132 -5.51 14.93 5.60
C ASP A 132 -4.63 13.87 4.92
N THR A 133 -5.11 12.63 4.81
CA THR A 133 -4.37 11.56 4.11
C THR A 133 -4.36 11.78 2.60
N VAL A 134 -5.40 12.36 2.03
CA VAL A 134 -5.51 12.61 0.59
C VAL A 134 -4.66 13.80 0.13
N ARG A 135 -4.43 14.77 1.02
CA ARG A 135 -3.72 16.03 0.70
C ARG A 135 -2.23 16.03 1.01
N LYS A 136 -1.71 15.00 1.66
CA LYS A 136 -0.29 14.86 2.01
C LYS A 136 0.57 14.67 0.76
#